data_AF-A0A1I3MQL2-F1
#
_entry.id   AF-A0A1I3MQL2-F1
#
_cell.length_a   1.000
_cell.length_b   1.000
_cell.length_c   1.000
_cell.angle_alpha   90.00
_cell.angle_beta   90.00
_cell.angle_gamma   90.00
#
_symmetry.space_group_name_H-M   'P 1'
#
loop_
_entity.id
_entity.type
_entity.pdbx_description
1 polymer ?
#
loop_
_entity_poly.entity_id
_entity_poly.type
_entity_poly.pdbx_seq_one_letter_code
_entity_poly.pdbx_strand_id
1 'polypeptide(L)'
;MSQMSVKEISSLLVSRSTLHPSRTDDIPHHHWDLDTRAALVILWGLLVYPILDPDLRKNKEMGWIDVHQLTHLFKEYLGDQKECVEILFLFKHFDYIRLQSDGRITAGTELLSAVDAAKMYRLFRASVLARKLFQKKNIPEIQQNPTIF
;
A
#
# COMPACT_ATOMS: atom_id res chain seq x y z
N MET A 1 4.46 23.07 2.51
CA MET A 1 3.91 21.73 2.83
C MET A 1 4.09 20.87 1.59
N SER A 2 4.92 19.84 1.62
CA SER A 2 5.24 19.07 0.41
C SER A 2 4.32 17.86 0.29
N GLN A 3 3.39 17.89 -0.66
CA GLN A 3 2.79 16.66 -1.19
C GLN A 3 3.90 15.91 -1.93
N MET A 4 4.12 14.64 -1.58
CA MET A 4 5.03 13.79 -2.34
C MET A 4 4.35 13.44 -3.66
N SER A 5 5.01 13.79 -4.76
CA SER A 5 4.61 13.43 -6.11
C SER A 5 4.75 11.92 -6.35
N VAL A 6 4.00 11.39 -7.33
CA VAL A 6 4.12 9.99 -7.80
C VAL A 6 5.58 9.63 -8.08
N LYS A 7 6.35 10.55 -8.67
CA LYS A 7 7.77 10.37 -8.99
C LYS A 7 8.62 10.17 -7.74
N GLU A 8 8.39 10.96 -6.69
CA GLU A 8 9.08 10.81 -5.40
C GLU A 8 8.71 9.49 -4.73
N ILE A 9 7.42 9.10 -4.76
CA ILE A 9 6.94 7.82 -4.20
C ILE A 9 7.55 6.64 -4.95
N SER A 10 7.57 6.68 -6.28
CA SER A 10 8.12 5.59 -7.13
C SER A 10 9.62 5.41 -6.96
N SER A 11 10.36 6.51 -6.75
CA SER A 11 11.82 6.48 -6.55
C SER A 11 12.24 5.64 -5.33
N LEU A 12 11.30 5.35 -4.43
CA LEU A 12 11.52 4.55 -3.23
C LEU A 12 11.83 3.08 -3.54
N LEU A 13 11.34 2.58 -4.67
CA LEU A 13 11.63 1.21 -5.14
C LEU A 13 13.00 1.09 -5.81
N VAL A 14 13.73 2.19 -6.02
CA VAL A 14 14.97 2.21 -6.83
C VAL A 14 16.26 2.13 -6.00
N SER A 15 16.19 1.97 -4.67
CA SER A 15 17.39 1.99 -3.81
C SER A 15 17.88 0.62 -3.34
N ARG A 16 18.97 0.20 -3.97
CA ARG A 16 20.06 -0.70 -3.51
C ARG A 16 19.71 -2.15 -3.16
N SER A 17 19.74 -2.95 -4.23
CA SER A 17 20.18 -4.35 -4.27
C SER A 17 21.70 -4.48 -3.98
N THR A 18 22.17 -4.21 -2.75
CA THR A 18 23.63 -4.33 -2.43
C THR A 18 24.01 -5.15 -1.21
N LEU A 19 23.15 -6.01 -0.67
CA LEU A 19 23.53 -6.83 0.50
C LEU A 19 23.25 -8.35 0.43
N HIS A 20 22.73 -8.88 -0.68
CA HIS A 20 22.75 -10.33 -0.91
C HIS A 20 22.97 -10.70 -2.38
N PRO A 21 24.05 -11.43 -2.71
CA PRO A 21 24.23 -12.01 -4.03
C PRO A 21 23.53 -13.39 -4.07
N SER A 22 22.20 -13.40 -4.09
CA SER A 22 21.44 -14.59 -4.50
C SER A 22 20.00 -14.23 -4.86
N ARG A 23 19.86 -13.53 -5.99
CA ARG A 23 18.69 -13.41 -6.88
C ARG A 23 18.83 -12.11 -7.65
N THR A 24 19.69 -12.14 -8.67
CA THR A 24 19.56 -11.31 -9.87
C THR A 24 18.41 -11.83 -10.74
N ASP A 25 17.31 -12.26 -10.11
CA ASP A 25 16.05 -12.47 -10.80
C ASP A 25 15.38 -11.11 -10.84
N ASP A 26 15.00 -10.72 -12.05
CA ASP A 26 14.38 -9.46 -12.38
C ASP A 26 13.21 -9.16 -11.43
N ILE A 27 13.39 -8.17 -10.55
CA ILE A 27 12.36 -7.80 -9.57
C ILE A 27 11.16 -7.26 -10.36
N PRO A 28 9.97 -7.91 -10.30
CA PRO A 28 8.88 -7.65 -11.25
C PRO A 28 8.48 -6.18 -11.35
N HIS A 29 8.53 -5.48 -10.20
CA HIS A 29 8.08 -4.10 -10.11
C HIS A 29 9.08 -3.05 -10.64
N HIS A 30 10.30 -3.43 -11.00
CA HIS A 30 11.26 -2.50 -11.60
C HIS A 30 10.82 -2.01 -12.98
N HIS A 31 10.09 -2.85 -13.72
CA HIS A 31 9.62 -2.60 -15.08
C HIS A 31 8.25 -1.93 -15.13
N TRP A 32 7.59 -1.75 -13.99
CA TRP A 32 6.28 -1.12 -13.93
C TRP A 32 6.38 0.39 -14.09
N ASP A 33 5.28 0.99 -14.55
CA ASP A 33 5.12 2.43 -14.66
C ASP A 33 5.18 3.11 -13.27
N LEU A 34 5.20 4.44 -13.27
CA LEU A 34 5.32 5.20 -12.03
C LEU A 34 4.09 5.05 -11.13
N ASP A 35 2.88 5.01 -11.70
CA ASP A 35 1.65 4.95 -10.91
C ASP A 35 1.52 3.59 -10.24
N THR A 36 1.80 2.51 -10.97
CA THR A 36 1.85 1.14 -10.43
C THR A 36 2.92 1.01 -9.33
N ARG A 37 4.10 1.61 -9.49
CA ARG A 37 5.12 1.59 -8.43
C ARG A 37 4.70 2.42 -7.20
N ALA A 38 4.06 3.56 -7.40
CA ALA A 38 3.54 4.38 -6.32
C ALA A 38 2.44 3.65 -5.53
N ALA A 39 1.55 2.95 -6.23
CA ALA A 39 0.52 2.11 -5.65
C ALA A 39 1.09 1.02 -4.73
N LEU A 40 2.21 0.40 -5.13
CA LEU A 40 2.89 -0.61 -4.32
C LEU A 40 3.38 -0.02 -2.99
N VAL A 41 3.98 1.17 -3.02
CA VAL A 41 4.43 1.91 -1.82
C VAL A 41 3.27 2.27 -0.90
N ILE A 42 2.15 2.72 -1.48
CA ILE A 42 0.94 3.07 -0.73
C ILE A 42 0.41 1.85 0.02
N LEU A 43 0.31 0.71 -0.66
CA LEU A 43 -0.15 -0.54 -0.05
C LEU A 43 0.82 -1.03 1.03
N TRP A 44 2.12 -0.90 0.82
CA TRP A 44 3.08 -1.18 1.89
C TRP A 44 2.81 -0.33 3.14
N GLY A 45 2.58 0.97 2.95
CA GLY A 45 2.24 1.89 4.04
C GLY A 45 0.91 1.59 4.74
N LEU A 46 -0.05 0.98 4.04
CA LEU A 46 -1.35 0.63 4.62
C LEU A 46 -1.35 -0.74 5.30
N LEU A 47 -0.61 -1.70 4.74
CA LEU A 47 -0.72 -3.10 5.08
C LEU A 47 0.46 -3.58 5.91
N VAL A 48 1.67 -3.09 5.65
CA VAL A 48 2.90 -3.54 6.33
C VAL A 48 3.30 -2.58 7.44
N TYR A 49 3.24 -1.26 7.21
CA TYR A 49 3.66 -0.27 8.22
C TYR A 49 2.96 -0.44 9.58
N PRO A 50 1.63 -0.66 9.68
CA PRO A 50 0.98 -0.87 10.97
C PRO A 50 1.42 -2.13 11.71
N ILE A 51 1.91 -3.14 10.96
CA ILE A 51 2.49 -4.36 11.52
C ILE A 51 3.90 -4.07 12.05
N LEU A 52 4.62 -3.09 11.52
CA LEU A 52 5.97 -2.76 11.97
C LEU A 52 5.99 -1.78 13.15
N ASP A 53 5.04 -0.86 13.21
CA ASP A 53 4.97 0.19 14.25
C ASP A 53 4.33 -0.33 15.55
N PRO A 54 5.07 -0.38 16.68
CA PRO A 54 4.55 -0.89 17.97
C PRO A 54 3.30 -0.18 18.49
N ASP A 55 3.13 1.10 18.19
CA ASP A 55 1.96 1.88 18.62
C ASP A 55 0.71 1.50 17.82
N LEU A 56 0.90 1.02 16.59
CA LEU A 56 -0.18 0.60 15.69
C LEU A 56 -0.49 -0.89 15.77
N ARG A 57 0.50 -1.73 16.12
CA ARG A 57 0.30 -3.18 16.34
C ARG A 57 -0.80 -3.50 17.35
N LYS A 58 -1.08 -2.59 18.29
CA LYS A 58 -2.13 -2.78 19.32
C LYS A 58 -3.55 -2.65 18.76
N ASN A 59 -3.72 -2.06 17.57
CA ASN A 59 -5.01 -1.93 16.91
C ASN A 59 -5.25 -3.10 15.94
N LYS A 60 -6.22 -3.96 16.29
CA LYS A 60 -6.62 -5.13 15.47
C LYS A 60 -7.26 -4.75 14.12
N GLU A 61 -7.63 -3.49 13.93
CA GLU A 61 -8.27 -2.99 12.70
C GLU A 61 -7.26 -2.54 11.63
N MET A 62 -5.96 -2.68 11.88
CA MET A 62 -4.91 -2.32 10.93
C MET A 62 -4.30 -3.55 10.24
N GLY A 63 -3.67 -3.33 9.08
CA GLY A 63 -3.11 -4.40 8.25
C GLY A 63 -4.05 -4.90 7.15
N TRP A 64 -5.19 -4.24 6.97
CA TRP A 64 -6.10 -4.45 5.84
C TRP A 64 -6.75 -3.14 5.38
N ILE A 65 -7.20 -3.11 4.12
CA ILE A 65 -8.01 -2.02 3.56
C ILE A 65 -9.04 -2.55 2.58
N ASP A 66 -10.21 -1.93 2.53
CA ASP A 66 -11.21 -2.19 1.50
C ASP A 66 -10.86 -1.50 0.17
N VAL A 67 -11.18 -2.13 -0.96
CA VAL A 67 -10.89 -1.59 -2.32
C VAL A 67 -11.51 -0.20 -2.51
N HIS A 68 -12.76 0.02 -2.10
CA HIS A 68 -13.42 1.31 -2.28
C HIS A 68 -12.76 2.41 -1.43
N GLN A 69 -12.37 2.08 -0.20
CA GLN A 69 -11.62 2.99 0.66
C GLN A 69 -10.25 3.34 0.06
N LEU A 70 -9.55 2.35 -0.51
CA LEU A 70 -8.26 2.53 -1.15
C LEU A 70 -8.38 3.50 -2.34
N THR A 71 -9.32 3.26 -3.26
CA THR A 71 -9.57 4.14 -4.41
C THR A 71 -9.98 5.54 -3.97
N HIS A 72 -10.82 5.68 -2.94
CA HIS A 72 -11.26 6.98 -2.44
C HIS A 72 -10.11 7.82 -1.87
N LEU A 73 -9.28 7.23 -1.00
CA LEU A 73 -8.21 7.94 -0.29
C LEU A 73 -7.02 8.30 -1.19
N PHE A 74 -6.77 7.47 -2.20
CA PHE A 74 -5.58 7.54 -3.05
C PHE A 74 -5.90 7.61 -4.54
N LYS A 75 -7.08 8.12 -4.92
CA LYS A 75 -7.50 8.33 -6.31
C LYS A 75 -6.45 9.01 -7.18
N GLU A 76 -5.73 9.98 -6.63
CA GLU A 76 -4.65 10.70 -7.31
C GLU A 76 -3.47 9.81 -7.73
N TYR A 77 -3.30 8.66 -7.08
CA TYR A 77 -2.20 7.71 -7.34
C TYR A 77 -2.66 6.41 -8.00
N LEU A 78 -3.91 6.02 -7.78
CA LEU A 78 -4.48 4.75 -8.24
C LEU A 78 -5.43 4.90 -9.42
N GLY A 79 -5.71 6.14 -9.82
CA GLY A 79 -6.65 6.42 -10.88
C GLY A 79 -8.10 6.18 -10.48
N ASP A 80 -8.93 5.90 -11.47
CA ASP A 80 -10.32 5.50 -11.26
C ASP A 80 -10.46 4.07 -10.72
N GLN A 81 -11.71 3.63 -10.48
CA GLN A 81 -11.94 2.31 -9.91
C GLN A 81 -11.45 1.17 -10.82
N LYS A 82 -11.51 1.36 -12.13
CA LYS A 82 -11.10 0.34 -13.11
C LYS A 82 -9.57 0.22 -13.10
N GLU A 83 -8.87 1.35 -13.18
CA GLU A 83 -7.40 1.41 -13.12
C GLU A 83 -6.88 0.83 -11.81
N CYS A 84 -7.50 1.19 -10.69
CA CYS A 84 -7.15 0.65 -9.37
C CYS A 84 -7.30 -0.88 -9.33
N VAL A 85 -8.40 -1.42 -9.86
CA VAL A 85 -8.64 -2.88 -9.90
C VAL A 85 -7.62 -3.60 -10.78
N GLU A 86 -7.25 -3.04 -11.92
CA GLU A 86 -6.21 -3.60 -12.81
C GLU A 86 -4.85 -3.70 -12.09
N ILE A 87 -4.45 -2.64 -11.37
CA ILE A 87 -3.24 -2.63 -10.54
C ILE A 87 -3.33 -3.70 -9.42
N LEU A 88 -4.48 -3.83 -8.75
CA LEU A 88 -4.65 -4.81 -7.69
C LEU A 88 -4.59 -6.26 -8.22
N PHE A 89 -5.11 -6.52 -9.42
CA PHE A 89 -4.95 -7.84 -10.06
C PHE A 89 -3.49 -8.15 -10.38
N LEU A 90 -2.73 -7.17 -10.87
CA LEU A 90 -1.30 -7.31 -11.09
C LEU A 90 -0.56 -7.63 -9.78
N PHE A 91 -0.85 -6.91 -8.70
CA PHE A 91 -0.23 -7.15 -7.40
C PHE A 91 -0.59 -8.50 -6.80
N LYS A 92 -1.83 -8.95 -6.99
CA LYS A 92 -2.26 -10.30 -6.59
C LYS A 92 -1.49 -11.37 -7.35
N HIS A 93 -1.28 -11.18 -8.66
CA HIS A 93 -0.57 -12.14 -9.50
C HIS A 93 0.85 -12.42 -9.01
N PHE A 94 1.55 -11.41 -8.49
CA PHE A 94 2.91 -11.51 -7.96
C PHE A 94 2.96 -11.63 -6.42
N ASP A 95 1.87 -12.00 -5.74
CA ASP A 95 1.79 -12.15 -4.26
C ASP A 95 2.23 -10.91 -3.44
N TYR A 96 2.05 -9.71 -3.98
CA TYR A 96 2.19 -8.48 -3.20
C TYR A 96 0.96 -8.26 -2.29
N ILE A 97 -0.22 -8.66 -2.74
CA ILE A 97 -1.43 -8.57 -1.94
C ILE A 97 -2.24 -9.85 -1.99
N ARG A 98 -3.13 -9.99 -1.01
CA ARG A 98 -4.20 -10.98 -1.01
C ARG A 98 -5.53 -10.25 -0.99
N LEU A 99 -6.38 -10.56 -1.95
CA LEU A 99 -7.76 -10.09 -2.04
C LEU A 99 -8.68 -11.16 -1.44
N GLN A 100 -9.42 -10.77 -0.41
CA GLN A 100 -10.46 -11.61 0.21
C GLN A 100 -11.79 -11.47 -0.53
N SER A 101 -12.68 -12.44 -0.33
CA SER A 101 -13.99 -12.50 -0.99
C SER A 101 -14.93 -11.35 -0.62
N ASP A 102 -14.66 -10.66 0.49
CA ASP A 102 -15.43 -9.52 0.99
C ASP A 102 -14.85 -8.16 0.59
N GLY A 103 -13.88 -8.12 -0.32
CA GLY A 103 -13.26 -6.88 -0.80
C GLY A 103 -12.10 -6.38 0.07
N ARG A 104 -11.74 -7.09 1.15
CA ARG A 104 -10.56 -6.73 1.96
C ARG A 104 -9.26 -7.12 1.27
N ILE A 105 -8.30 -6.20 1.32
CA ILE A 105 -6.93 -6.36 0.84
C ILE A 105 -6.00 -6.51 2.05
N THR A 106 -5.17 -7.55 2.07
CA THR A 106 -4.11 -7.76 3.06
C THR A 106 -2.74 -7.90 2.38
N ALA A 107 -1.65 -7.73 3.14
CA ALA A 107 -0.30 -7.93 2.60
C ALA A 107 -0.10 -9.39 2.15
N GLY A 108 0.48 -9.56 0.96
CA GLY A 108 1.07 -10.82 0.51
C GLY A 108 2.54 -10.90 0.94
N THR A 109 3.20 -12.01 0.62
CA THR A 109 4.58 -12.28 1.05
C THR A 109 5.55 -11.30 0.40
N GLU A 110 5.35 -11.05 -0.90
CA GLU A 110 6.27 -10.24 -1.69
C GLU A 110 6.20 -8.76 -1.33
N LEU A 111 5.11 -8.28 -0.74
CA LEU A 111 5.05 -6.89 -0.28
C LEU A 111 5.95 -6.62 0.92
N LEU A 112 6.21 -7.62 1.76
CA LEU A 112 7.15 -7.46 2.89
C LEU A 112 8.60 -7.49 2.42
N SER A 113 8.92 -8.30 1.39
CA SER A 113 10.28 -8.49 0.87
C SER A 113 10.68 -7.47 -0.20
N ALA A 114 9.72 -6.94 -0.96
CA ALA A 114 10.00 -6.14 -2.14
C ALA A 114 10.54 -4.74 -1.88
N VAL A 115 10.48 -4.27 -0.64
CA VAL A 115 10.90 -2.91 -0.30
C VAL A 115 11.79 -2.89 0.93
N ASP A 116 12.77 -1.99 0.94
CA ASP A 116 13.57 -1.68 2.12
C ASP A 116 12.65 -1.09 3.19
N ALA A 117 12.15 -1.96 4.05
CA ALA A 117 11.21 -1.63 5.11
C ALA A 117 11.73 -0.52 6.02
N ALA A 118 13.04 -0.44 6.27
CA ALA A 118 13.63 0.59 7.13
C ALA A 118 13.62 1.97 6.45
N LYS A 119 13.96 2.02 5.16
CA LYS A 119 13.89 3.26 4.37
C LYS A 119 12.45 3.71 4.18
N MET A 120 11.57 2.79 3.83
CA MET A 120 10.14 3.03 3.64
C MET A 120 9.47 3.48 4.93
N TYR A 121 9.78 2.86 6.07
CA TYR A 121 9.27 3.23 7.38
C TYR A 121 9.61 4.69 7.75
N ARG A 122 10.90 5.08 7.61
CA ARG A 122 11.34 6.45 7.93
C ARG A 122 10.64 7.50 7.07
N LEU A 123 10.46 7.23 5.78
CA LEU A 123 9.88 8.17 4.83
C LEU A 123 8.35 8.21 4.92
N PHE A 124 7.70 7.05 5.04
CA PHE A 124 6.26 6.96 5.24
C PHE A 124 5.84 7.75 6.47
N ARG A 125 6.52 7.56 7.61
CA ARG A 125 6.26 8.31 8.86
C ARG A 125 6.37 9.84 8.70
N ALA A 126 7.21 10.33 7.80
CA ALA A 126 7.36 11.76 7.50
C ALA A 126 6.37 12.28 6.44
N SER A 127 5.68 11.39 5.72
CA SER A 127 4.88 11.71 4.54
C SER A 127 3.44 12.14 4.86
N VAL A 128 2.79 12.77 3.89
CA VAL A 128 1.34 13.05 3.92
C VAL A 128 0.51 11.77 3.88
N LEU A 129 1.04 10.67 3.33
CA LEU A 129 0.37 9.37 3.29
C LEU A 129 0.13 8.83 4.70
N ALA A 130 1.12 8.96 5.60
CA ALA A 130 0.93 8.61 7.00
C ALA A 130 -0.15 9.47 7.65
N ARG A 131 -0.27 10.76 7.31
CA ARG A 131 -1.34 11.62 7.84
C ARG A 131 -2.72 11.19 7.36
N LYS A 132 -2.87 10.84 6.07
CA LYS A 132 -4.13 10.27 5.55
C LYS A 132 -4.48 8.95 6.26
N LEU A 133 -3.47 8.12 6.54
CA LEU A 133 -3.63 6.90 7.33
C LEU A 133 -4.04 7.20 8.78
N PHE A 134 -3.46 8.21 9.42
CA PHE A 134 -3.88 8.64 10.76
C PHE A 134 -5.24 9.36 10.76
N GLN A 135 -5.65 9.97 9.65
CA GLN A 135 -7.00 10.51 9.50
C GLN A 135 -8.05 9.41 9.36
N LYS A 136 -7.73 8.25 8.76
CA LYS A 136 -8.61 7.05 8.81
C LYS A 136 -9.03 6.71 10.24
N LYS A 137 -8.15 6.91 11.23
CA LYS A 137 -8.46 6.72 12.66
C LYS A 137 -9.63 7.59 13.17
N ASN A 138 -9.89 8.71 12.50
CA ASN A 138 -10.91 9.70 12.88
C ASN A 138 -12.12 9.73 11.93
N ILE A 139 -12.19 8.86 10.93
CA ILE A 139 -13.38 8.74 10.08
C ILE A 139 -14.35 7.81 10.80
N PRO A 140 -15.53 8.28 11.25
CA PRO A 140 -16.54 7.39 11.82
C PRO A 140 -16.96 6.36 10.77
N GLU A 141 -16.99 5.09 11.17
CA GLU A 141 -17.57 4.02 10.35
C GLU A 141 -18.95 4.45 9.87
N ILE A 142 -19.12 4.58 8.56
CA ILE A 142 -20.45 4.66 7.97
C ILE A 142 -21.05 3.27 8.16
N GLN A 143 -21.85 3.12 9.22
CA GLN A 143 -22.70 1.95 9.42
C GLN A 143 -23.60 1.81 8.20
N GLN A 144 -23.23 0.92 7.27
CA GLN A 144 -24.14 0.44 6.25
C GLN A 144 -25.15 -0.47 6.94
N ASN A 145 -26.28 0.09 7.36
CA ASN A 145 -27.46 -0.68 7.75
C ASN A 145 -27.94 -1.45 6.50
N PRO A 146 -28.02 -2.80 6.53
CA PRO A 146 -28.73 -3.51 5.48
C PRO A 146 -30.22 -3.26 5.69
N THR A 147 -30.81 -2.41 4.84
CA THR A 147 -32.26 -2.31 4.74
C THR A 147 -32.78 -3.62 4.16
N ILE A 148 -33.40 -4.42 5.01
CA ILE A 148 -34.24 -5.56 4.63
C ILE A 148 -35.50 -4.97 3.98
N PHE A 149 -35.73 -5.29 2.71
CA PHE A 149 -37.06 -5.40 2.10
C PHE A 149 -37.04 -6.52 1.07
#